data_AF-A0A7V6SHT9-F1
#
_entry.id   AF-A0A7V6SHT9-F1
#
_cell.length_a   1.000
_cell.length_b   1.000
_cell.length_c   1.000
_cell.angle_alpha   90.00
_cell.angle_beta   90.00
_cell.angle_gamma   90.00
#
_symmetry.space_group_name_H-M   'P 1'
#
loop_
_entity.id
_entity.type
_entity.pdbx_description
1 polymer ?
#
loop_
_entity_poly.entity_id
_entity_poly.type
_entity_poly.pdbx_seq_one_letter_code
_entity_poly.pdbx_strand_id
1 'polypeptide(L)'
;MPHPTEVLVIGGGLAATALTHALRSRGFAGPITVAGAEAAPPYDRPPLTKALLTSPAPSPLLEQFPAAAQATWRAGHTATSLDPLPDGGARVTFEGARALEAPCVVVATGA
;
A
#
# COMPACT_ATOMS: atom_id res chain seq x y z
N MET A 1 -0.53 15.72 -18.64
CA MET A 1 -1.63 14.94 -18.04
C MET A 1 -2.03 15.63 -16.75
N PRO A 2 -3.32 15.76 -16.43
CA PRO A 2 -3.71 16.27 -15.12
C PRO A 2 -3.08 15.39 -14.03
N HIS A 3 -2.55 16.03 -12.98
CA HIS A 3 -2.08 15.30 -11.82
C HIS A 3 -3.30 14.74 -11.07
N PRO A 4 -3.27 13.47 -10.64
CA PRO A 4 -4.38 12.91 -9.88
C PRO A 4 -4.55 13.68 -8.57
N THR A 5 -5.79 13.86 -8.12
CA THR A 5 -6.08 14.57 -6.86
C THR A 5 -5.87 13.68 -5.63
N GLU A 6 -5.96 12.36 -5.80
CA GLU A 6 -5.73 11.34 -4.79
C GLU A 6 -5.21 10.04 -5.44
N VAL A 7 -4.57 9.18 -4.65
CA VAL A 7 -4.01 7.90 -5.10
C VAL A 7 -4.44 6.77 -4.16
N LEU A 8 -5.01 5.71 -4.73
CA LEU A 8 -5.27 4.44 -4.04
C LEU A 8 -4.24 3.39 -4.48
N VAL A 9 -3.52 2.81 -3.53
CA VAL A 9 -2.51 1.78 -3.77
C VAL A 9 -3.01 0.44 -3.24
N ILE A 10 -2.96 -0.60 -4.08
CA ILE A 10 -3.34 -1.97 -3.72
C ILE A 10 -2.09 -2.82 -3.52
N GLY A 11 -1.89 -3.31 -2.30
CA GLY A 11 -0.69 -3.99 -1.83
C GLY A 11 0.04 -3.17 -0.77
N GLY A 12 0.44 -3.80 0.34
CA GLY A 12 1.06 -3.14 1.49
C GLY A 12 2.57 -3.33 1.64
N GLY A 13 3.25 -3.73 0.56
CA GLY A 13 4.67 -4.11 0.60
C GLY A 13 5.66 -2.97 0.29
N LEU A 14 6.89 -3.37 -0.07
CA LEU A 14 7.99 -2.46 -0.41
C LEU A 14 7.62 -1.48 -1.53
N ALA A 15 6.97 -1.96 -2.59
CA ALA A 15 6.58 -1.12 -3.72
C ALA A 15 5.62 0.02 -3.30
N ALA A 16 4.62 -0.29 -2.47
CA ALA A 16 3.67 0.69 -1.98
C ALA A 16 4.32 1.73 -1.05
N THR A 17 5.25 1.29 -0.22
CA THR A 17 6.00 2.15 0.69
C THR A 17 6.93 3.09 -0.07
N ALA A 18 7.69 2.55 -1.04
CA ALA A 18 8.55 3.33 -1.91
C ALA A 18 7.76 4.36 -2.72
N LEU A 19 6.60 3.97 -3.28
CA LEU A 19 5.70 4.87 -4.00
C LEU A 19 5.21 6.01 -3.09
N THR A 20 4.76 5.69 -1.88
CA THR A 20 4.24 6.69 -0.94
C THR A 20 5.32 7.72 -0.58
N HIS A 21 6.55 7.26 -0.29
CA HIS A 21 7.68 8.16 -0.07
C HIS A 21 8.04 8.98 -1.32
N ALA A 22 8.03 8.35 -2.50
CA ALA A 22 8.32 9.01 -3.77
C ALA A 22 7.31 10.09 -4.12
N LEU A 23 6.02 9.88 -3.83
CA LEU A 23 4.96 10.87 -4.02
C LEU A 23 5.17 12.06 -3.07
N ARG A 24 5.35 11.80 -1.77
CA ARG A 24 5.54 12.86 -0.78
C ARG A 24 6.81 13.67 -1.01
N SER A 25 7.93 13.01 -1.30
CA SER A 25 9.21 13.70 -1.60
C SER A 25 9.17 14.55 -2.87
N ARG A 26 8.27 14.24 -3.81
CA ARG A 26 8.03 15.04 -5.02
C ARG A 26 6.93 16.10 -4.85
N GLY A 27 6.48 16.34 -3.63
CA GLY A 27 5.51 17.40 -3.33
C GLY A 27 4.05 17.02 -3.62
N PHE A 28 3.73 15.74 -3.83
CA PHE A 28 2.34 15.32 -3.91
C PHE A 28 1.66 15.54 -2.56
N ALA A 29 0.67 16.43 -2.50
CA ALA A 29 -0.08 16.78 -1.30
C ALA A 29 -1.44 16.08 -1.20
N GLY A 30 -1.88 15.38 -2.25
CA GLY A 30 -3.17 14.70 -2.28
C GLY A 30 -3.24 13.51 -1.31
N PRO A 31 -4.45 13.02 -0.99
CA PRO A 31 -4.63 11.82 -0.19
C PRO A 31 -3.95 10.61 -0.83
N ILE A 32 -3.28 9.81 0.00
CA ILE A 32 -2.75 8.50 -0.39
C ILE A 32 -3.41 7.48 0.54
N THR A 33 -4.10 6.50 -0.03
CA THR A 33 -4.62 5.34 0.71
C THR A 33 -3.90 4.11 0.22
N VAL A 34 -3.39 3.29 1.14
CA VAL A 34 -2.78 1.99 0.83
C VAL A 34 -3.62 0.90 1.47
N ALA A 35 -4.14 -0.03 0.66
CA ALA A 35 -4.89 -1.18 1.12
C ALA A 35 -4.12 -2.47 0.84
N GLY A 36 -3.90 -3.28 1.88
CA GLY A 36 -3.17 -4.54 1.78
C GLY A 36 -3.94 -5.67 2.44
N ALA A 37 -3.83 -6.89 1.87
CA ALA A 37 -4.51 -8.07 2.41
C ALA A 37 -3.91 -8.54 3.75
N GLU A 38 -2.63 -8.28 4.00
CA GLU A 38 -2.00 -8.63 5.27
C GLU A 38 -2.47 -7.72 6.40
N ALA A 39 -2.74 -8.33 7.57
CA ALA A 39 -3.09 -7.61 8.79
C ALA A 39 -1.87 -6.96 9.47
N ALA A 40 -0.66 -7.40 9.12
CA ALA A 40 0.58 -6.83 9.61
C ALA A 40 0.83 -5.44 9.01
N PRO A 41 1.47 -4.52 9.75
CA PRO A 41 1.98 -3.29 9.16
C PRO A 41 3.03 -3.62 8.08
N PRO A 42 3.34 -2.69 7.15
CA PRO A 42 4.38 -2.91 6.15
C PRO A 42 5.72 -3.29 6.78
N TYR A 43 6.40 -4.28 6.20
CA TYR A 43 7.69 -4.79 6.69
C TYR A 43 8.62 -5.23 5.55
N ASP A 44 9.91 -5.38 5.87
CA ASP A 44 10.89 -5.90 4.92
C ASP A 44 10.92 -7.43 4.94
N ARG A 45 10.80 -8.05 3.75
CA ARG A 45 10.76 -9.51 3.59
C ARG A 45 12.13 -10.20 3.55
N PRO A 46 13.21 -9.65 2.92
CA PRO A 46 14.52 -10.28 2.85
C PRO A 46 15.13 -10.73 4.19
N PRO A 47 14.93 -10.04 5.33
CA PRO A 47 15.40 -10.52 6.62
C PRO A 47 14.71 -11.82 7.10
N LEU A 48 13.46 -12.09 6.66
CA LEU A 48 12.67 -13.25 7.08
C LEU A 48 13.35 -14.59 6.77
N THR A 49 14.07 -14.68 5.65
CA THR A 49 14.77 -15.90 5.24
C THR A 49 16.23 -15.94 5.69
N LYS A 50 16.68 -14.94 6.48
CA LYS A 50 18.08 -14.79 6.92
C LYS A 50 18.15 -14.49 8.41
N ALA A 51 18.41 -13.24 8.76
CA ALA A 51 18.65 -12.80 10.12
C ALA A 51 17.48 -13.10 11.07
N LEU A 52 16.25 -13.18 10.55
CA LEU A 52 15.06 -13.49 11.35
C LEU A 52 14.74 -14.98 11.43
N LEU A 53 15.28 -15.80 10.54
CA LEU A 53 14.98 -17.23 10.50
C LEU A 53 15.44 -17.94 11.78
N THR A 54 16.55 -17.49 12.36
CA THR A 54 17.14 -18.06 13.57
C THR A 54 16.97 -17.18 14.80
N SER A 55 16.22 -16.08 14.71
CA SER A 55 16.04 -15.13 15.81
C SER A 55 14.81 -15.50 16.65
N PRO A 56 14.95 -15.78 17.96
CA PRO A 56 13.84 -16.18 18.82
C PRO A 56 13.00 -15.00 19.35
N ALA A 57 13.37 -13.76 19.04
CA ALA A 57 12.75 -12.54 19.59
C ALA A 57 12.14 -11.65 18.49
N PRO A 58 11.15 -10.78 18.83
CA PRO A 58 10.69 -9.71 17.95
C PRO A 58 11.88 -8.89 17.47
N SER A 59 12.00 -8.70 16.16
CA SER A 59 13.21 -8.12 15.61
C SER A 59 13.06 -6.65 15.26
N PRO A 60 14.01 -5.80 15.67
CA PRO A 60 14.05 -4.40 15.26
C PRO A 60 14.21 -4.24 13.74
N LEU A 61 14.60 -5.29 13.00
CA LEU A 61 14.65 -5.25 11.53
C LEU A 61 13.26 -5.12 10.89
N LEU A 62 12.20 -5.62 11.54
CA LEU A 62 10.83 -5.41 11.07
C LEU A 62 10.34 -3.99 11.39
N GLU A 63 10.77 -3.43 12.53
CA GLU A 63 10.41 -2.08 12.98
C GLU A 63 11.16 -0.96 12.24
N GLN A 64 12.31 -1.27 11.63
CA GLN A 64 13.08 -0.33 10.81
C GLN A 64 12.48 -0.09 9.43
N PHE A 65 11.42 -0.82 9.06
CA PHE A 65 10.75 -0.58 7.81
C PHE A 65 10.08 0.80 7.85
N PRO A 66 10.39 1.71 6.89
CA PRO A 66 10.00 3.09 7.00
C PRO A 66 8.48 3.20 7.18
N ALA A 67 8.07 3.80 8.30
CA ALA A 67 6.68 4.20 8.49
C ALA A 67 6.30 5.10 7.31
N ALA A 68 5.40 4.61 6.46
CA ALA A 68 5.17 5.27 5.20
C ALA A 68 4.63 6.69 5.40
N ALA A 69 5.22 7.64 4.67
CA ALA A 69 4.93 9.05 4.80
C ALA A 69 3.44 9.38 4.60
N GLN A 70 2.79 9.98 5.61
CA GLN A 70 1.46 10.62 5.54
C GLN A 70 0.46 9.93 4.59
N ALA A 71 0.20 8.64 4.80
CA ALA A 71 -0.77 7.86 4.06
C ALA A 71 -1.75 7.14 5.01
N THR A 72 -2.96 6.90 4.54
CA THR A 72 -3.97 6.10 5.24
C THR A 72 -3.76 4.63 4.93
N TRP A 73 -3.48 3.82 5.96
CA TRP A 73 -3.25 2.39 5.81
C TRP A 73 -4.50 1.58 6.16
N ARG A 74 -4.90 0.70 5.25
CA ARG A 74 -5.99 -0.26 5.42
C ARG A 74 -5.42 -1.68 5.34
N ALA A 75 -4.86 -2.15 6.45
CA ALA A 75 -4.38 -3.53 6.60
C ALA A 75 -5.56 -4.52 6.70
N GLY A 76 -5.35 -5.77 6.31
CA GLY A 76 -6.39 -6.80 6.32
C GLY A 76 -7.53 -6.57 5.31
N HIS A 77 -7.31 -5.78 4.26
CA HIS A 77 -8.30 -5.48 3.23
C HIS A 77 -7.90 -6.12 1.89
N THR A 78 -8.49 -7.27 1.60
CA THR A 78 -8.28 -7.99 0.33
C THR A 78 -9.09 -7.35 -0.78
N ALA A 79 -8.40 -6.75 -1.77
CA ALA A 79 -9.05 -6.29 -3.00
C ALA A 79 -9.39 -7.50 -3.89
N THR A 80 -10.60 -7.53 -4.45
CA THR A 80 -11.15 -8.65 -5.23
C THR A 80 -11.50 -8.29 -6.66
N SER A 81 -11.81 -7.02 -6.95
CA SER A 81 -12.02 -6.51 -8.31
C SER A 81 -11.45 -5.11 -8.50
N LEU A 82 -11.12 -4.78 -9.74
CA LEU A 82 -10.74 -3.45 -10.19
C LEU A 82 -11.53 -3.14 -11.47
N ASP A 83 -12.45 -2.18 -11.37
CA ASP A 83 -13.39 -1.85 -12.45
C ASP A 83 -13.18 -0.39 -12.89
N PRO A 84 -12.86 -0.12 -14.16
CA PRO A 84 -12.67 1.26 -14.64
C PRO A 84 -13.99 2.04 -14.62
N LEU A 85 -13.92 3.32 -14.27
CA LEU A 85 -15.09 4.19 -14.22
C LEU A 85 -15.26 4.98 -15.55
N PRO A 86 -16.50 5.30 -15.96
CA PRO A 86 -16.76 6.02 -17.22
C PRO A 86 -16.09 7.40 -17.29
N ASP A 87 -16.01 8.10 -16.16
CA ASP A 87 -15.48 9.46 -16.05
C ASP A 87 -13.97 9.50 -15.72
N GLY A 88 -13.30 8.33 -15.79
CA GLY A 88 -11.91 8.14 -15.41
C GLY A 88 -11.73 7.67 -13.97
N GLY A 89 -10.57 7.06 -13.71
CA GLY A 89 -10.31 6.36 -12.44
C GLY A 89 -10.86 4.94 -12.43
N ALA A 90 -10.93 4.35 -11.23
CA ALA A 90 -11.41 3.00 -11.04
C ALA A 90 -12.04 2.80 -9.67
N ARG A 91 -12.97 1.83 -9.62
CA ARG A 91 -13.53 1.26 -8.39
C ARG A 91 -12.75 -0.01 -8.02
N VAL A 92 -12.36 -0.11 -6.77
CA VAL A 92 -11.77 -1.32 -6.18
C VAL A 92 -12.78 -1.92 -5.20
N THR A 93 -13.16 -3.17 -5.46
CA THR A 93 -14.00 -3.95 -4.54
C THR A 93 -13.11 -4.70 -3.55
N PHE A 94 -13.57 -4.80 -2.30
CA PHE A 94 -12.87 -5.52 -1.24
C PHE A 94 -13.75 -6.63 -0.68
N GLU A 95 -13.11 -7.68 -0.16
CA GLU A 95 -13.80 -8.73 0.58
C GLU A 95 -14.39 -8.19 1.89
N GLY A 96 -15.70 -8.32 2.07
CA GLY A 96 -16.39 -7.94 3.32
C GLY A 96 -16.35 -6.45 3.68
N ALA A 97 -15.86 -5.59 2.78
CA ALA A 97 -15.66 -4.16 3.05
C ALA A 97 -16.20 -3.29 1.92
N ARG A 98 -16.49 -2.03 2.25
CA ARG A 98 -16.95 -1.04 1.27
C ARG A 98 -15.91 -0.84 0.16
N ALA A 99 -16.36 -0.87 -1.09
CA ALA A 99 -15.57 -0.51 -2.26
C ALA A 99 -15.05 0.94 -2.18
N LEU A 100 -13.85 1.16 -2.72
CA LEU A 100 -13.27 2.50 -2.85
C LEU A 100 -13.20 2.89 -4.32
N GLU A 101 -13.33 4.17 -4.60
CA GLU A 101 -13.12 4.75 -5.93
C GLU A 101 -11.97 5.75 -5.83
N ALA A 102 -11.15 5.80 -6.87
CA ALA A 102 -10.09 6.79 -6.96
C ALA A 102 -9.80 7.13 -8.43
N PRO A 103 -9.44 8.40 -8.73
CA PRO A 103 -8.99 8.83 -10.06
C PRO A 103 -7.67 8.17 -10.48
N CYS A 104 -6.86 7.71 -9.52
CA CYS A 104 -5.64 6.97 -9.78
C CYS A 104 -5.55 5.77 -8.83
N VAL A 105 -5.49 4.57 -9.42
CA VAL A 105 -5.25 3.33 -8.70
C VAL A 105 -3.90 2.74 -9.14
N VAL A 106 -3.05 2.39 -8.19
CA VAL A 106 -1.77 1.72 -8.43
C VAL A 106 -1.82 0.30 -7.89
N VAL A 107 -1.52 -0.67 -8.75
CA VAL A 107 -1.43 -2.10 -8.37
C VAL A 107 0.01 -2.41 -7.99
N ALA A 108 0.22 -2.73 -6.71
CA ALA A 108 1.52 -3.01 -6.08
C ALA A 108 1.46 -4.32 -5.26
N THR A 109 0.76 -5.34 -5.78
CA THR A 109 0.44 -6.59 -5.08
C THR A 109 1.62 -7.57 -4.94
N GLY A 110 2.76 -7.29 -5.57
CA GLY A 110 3.93 -8.17 -5.53
C GLY A 110 3.72 -9.47 -6.30
N ALA A 111 4.51 -10.48 -5.94
CA ALA A 111 4.49 -11.85 -6.45
C ALA A 111 4.90 -12.82 -5.34
#